data_AF-A0A2S0NEU6-F1
#
_entry.id   AF-A0A2S0NEU6-F1
#
_cell.length_a   1.000
_cell.length_b   1.000
_cell.length_c   1.000
_cell.angle_alpha   90.00
_cell.angle_beta   90.00
_cell.angle_gamma   90.00
#
_symmetry.space_group_name_H-M   'P 1'
#
loop_
_entity.id
_entity.type
_entity.pdbx_description
1 polymer ?
#
loop_
_entity_poly.entity_id
_entity_poly.type
_entity_poly.pdbx_seq_one_letter_code
_entity_poly.pdbx_strand_id
1 'polypeptide(L)'
;MGQTNVDWRSVRAEAEELAAWKRFGLLLASARREILQFKAHVQGLRLARAMEAFGRAASERAYNPDQPRVPAGNPDGGQWTSLFGGSPGELDEVQDSTAGDWIEVAANGHHFVPGAVATAKELHLSDEAIRAFDREKTGPLLGPRHGWSTAHAVYNDAVREKLDQFLAERGIRPQDMTAAQAREFAASIRSSTDPRIRDFNLQIYRRQLYYLLRRYRIRD
;
A
#
# COMPACT_ATOMS: atom_id res chain seq x y z
N MET A 1 -38.95 -70.37 -2.53
CA MET A 1 -38.49 -69.00 -2.23
C MET A 1 -37.10 -69.10 -1.62
N GLY A 2 -36.05 -68.80 -2.39
CA GLY A 2 -34.67 -68.92 -1.92
C GLY A 2 -34.26 -67.68 -1.13
N GLN A 3 -33.91 -67.86 0.14
CA GLN A 3 -33.29 -66.80 0.95
C GLN A 3 -31.85 -66.60 0.48
N THR A 4 -31.54 -65.43 -0.06
CA THR A 4 -30.16 -65.00 -0.31
C THR A 4 -29.45 -64.78 1.02
N ASN A 5 -28.38 -65.54 1.27
CA ASN A 5 -27.57 -65.43 2.48
C ASN A 5 -26.67 -64.19 2.35
N VAL A 6 -27.07 -63.08 2.98
CA VAL A 6 -26.31 -61.82 2.98
C VAL A 6 -25.18 -61.92 4.00
N ASP A 7 -23.94 -61.66 3.58
CA ASP A 7 -22.81 -61.52 4.49
C ASP A 7 -22.82 -60.15 5.16
N TRP A 8 -23.44 -60.09 6.34
CA TRP A 8 -23.53 -58.89 7.14
C TRP A 8 -22.19 -58.32 7.63
N ARG A 9 -21.10 -59.11 7.60
CA ARG A 9 -19.76 -58.61 7.96
C ARG A 9 -19.19 -57.74 6.86
N SER A 10 -19.29 -58.18 5.60
CA SER A 10 -18.91 -57.40 4.42
C SER A 10 -19.71 -56.09 4.34
N VAL A 11 -21.03 -56.15 4.52
CA VAL A 11 -21.89 -54.95 4.53
C VAL A 11 -21.47 -53.94 5.62
N ARG A 12 -21.09 -54.42 6.81
CA ARG A 12 -20.63 -53.54 7.90
C ARG A 12 -19.28 -52.89 7.56
N ALA A 13 -18.34 -53.65 7.00
CA ALA A 13 -17.04 -53.13 6.61
C ALA A 13 -17.16 -52.02 5.55
N GLU A 14 -17.99 -52.23 4.52
CA GLU A 14 -18.28 -51.23 3.49
C GLU A 14 -18.95 -49.97 4.08
N ALA A 15 -19.89 -50.15 5.01
CA ALA A 15 -20.54 -49.02 5.69
C ALA A 15 -19.55 -48.20 6.55
N GLU A 16 -18.61 -48.87 7.23
CA GLU A 16 -17.54 -48.22 7.99
C GLU A 16 -16.57 -47.46 7.08
N GLU A 17 -16.19 -48.04 5.95
CA GLU A 17 -15.34 -47.38 4.95
C GLU A 17 -16.02 -46.14 4.36
N LEU A 18 -17.28 -46.25 3.94
CA LEU A 18 -18.08 -45.10 3.46
C LEU A 18 -18.22 -44.02 4.53
N ALA A 19 -18.40 -44.40 5.80
CA ALA A 19 -18.43 -43.46 6.91
C ALA A 19 -17.08 -42.76 7.11
N ALA A 20 -15.97 -43.47 6.97
CA ALA A 20 -14.63 -42.88 7.05
C ALA A 20 -14.38 -41.87 5.93
N TRP A 21 -14.74 -42.18 4.68
CA TRP A 21 -14.63 -41.25 3.55
C TRP A 21 -15.49 -40.00 3.73
N LYS A 22 -16.73 -40.15 4.22
CA LYS A 22 -17.59 -38.99 4.54
C LYS A 22 -16.96 -38.10 5.62
N ARG A 23 -16.41 -38.68 6.69
CA ARG A 23 -15.72 -37.92 7.75
C ARG A 23 -14.51 -37.19 7.19
N PHE A 24 -13.70 -37.84 6.36
CA PHE A 24 -12.55 -37.21 5.71
C PHE A 24 -12.97 -36.04 4.82
N GLY A 25 -14.03 -36.21 4.02
CA GLY A 25 -14.59 -35.13 3.20
C GLY A 25 -15.06 -33.93 4.01
N LEU A 26 -15.73 -34.17 5.15
CA LEU A 26 -16.16 -33.11 6.07
C LEU A 26 -14.97 -32.38 6.73
N LEU A 27 -13.93 -33.11 7.14
CA LEU A 27 -12.70 -32.51 7.68
C LEU A 27 -12.01 -31.61 6.64
N LEU A 28 -11.89 -32.07 5.39
CA LEU A 28 -11.32 -31.27 4.32
C LEU A 28 -12.15 -30.01 4.02
N ALA A 29 -13.48 -30.11 4.05
CA ALA A 29 -14.36 -28.96 3.89
C ALA A 29 -14.21 -27.95 5.05
N SER A 30 -14.08 -28.43 6.30
CA SER A 30 -13.82 -27.57 7.47
C SER A 30 -12.49 -26.85 7.34
N ALA A 31 -11.41 -27.57 7.05
CA ALA A 31 -10.08 -26.98 6.88
C ALA A 31 -10.05 -25.92 5.77
N ARG A 32 -10.74 -26.15 4.65
CA ARG A 32 -10.88 -25.16 3.57
C ARG A 32 -11.62 -23.91 4.05
N ARG A 33 -12.70 -24.07 4.83
CA ARG A 33 -13.46 -22.94 5.40
C ARG A 33 -12.61 -22.11 6.36
N GLU A 34 -11.86 -22.75 7.24
CA GLU A 34 -10.95 -22.09 8.17
C GLU A 34 -9.86 -21.30 7.44
N ILE A 35 -9.25 -21.89 6.40
CA ILE A 35 -8.28 -21.19 5.55
C ILE A 35 -8.91 -19.96 4.88
N LEU A 36 -10.15 -20.07 4.41
CA LEU A 36 -10.87 -18.95 3.80
C LEU A 36 -11.18 -17.84 4.83
N GLN A 37 -11.60 -18.20 6.05
CA GLN A 37 -11.83 -17.26 7.14
C GLN A 37 -10.54 -16.56 7.55
N PHE A 38 -9.43 -17.30 7.68
CA PHE A 38 -8.12 -16.73 7.98
C PHE A 38 -7.67 -15.75 6.88
N LYS A 39 -7.83 -16.13 5.60
CA LYS A 39 -7.55 -15.24 4.46
C LYS A 39 -8.41 -13.98 4.53
N ALA A 40 -9.70 -14.09 4.83
CA ALA A 40 -10.60 -12.95 4.97
C ALA A 40 -10.16 -12.04 6.13
N HIS A 41 -9.79 -12.61 7.27
CA HIS A 41 -9.28 -11.87 8.43
C HIS A 41 -8.01 -11.09 8.09
N VAL A 42 -7.03 -11.73 7.45
CA VAL A 42 -5.80 -11.05 6.99
C VAL A 42 -6.09 -9.91 6.02
N GLN A 43 -7.04 -10.07 5.10
CA GLN A 43 -7.45 -8.98 4.20
C GLN A 43 -8.17 -7.85 4.94
N GLY A 44 -9.00 -8.18 5.93
CA GLY A 44 -9.64 -7.20 6.81
C GLY A 44 -8.62 -6.36 7.58
N LEU A 45 -7.59 -7.00 8.14
CA LEU A 45 -6.48 -6.30 8.81
C LEU A 45 -5.70 -5.37 7.85
N ARG A 46 -5.46 -5.82 6.62
CA ARG A 46 -4.80 -4.98 5.59
C ARG A 46 -5.65 -3.77 5.22
N LEU A 47 -6.96 -3.95 5.06
CA LEU A 47 -7.90 -2.87 4.78
C LEU A 47 -7.93 -1.86 5.94
N ALA A 48 -8.07 -2.33 7.18
CA ALA A 48 -8.06 -1.47 8.36
C ALA A 48 -6.77 -0.63 8.45
N ARG A 49 -5.60 -1.25 8.21
CA ARG A 49 -4.32 -0.53 8.17
C ARG A 49 -4.23 0.50 7.05
N ALA A 50 -4.74 0.17 5.86
CA ALA A 50 -4.77 1.11 4.74
C ALA A 50 -5.70 2.30 5.02
N MET A 51 -6.87 2.05 5.61
CA MET A 51 -7.81 3.09 6.04
C MET A 51 -7.21 4.01 7.11
N GLU A 52 -6.50 3.44 8.08
CA GLU A 52 -5.83 4.22 9.13
C GLU A 52 -4.70 5.11 8.56
N ALA A 53 -3.87 4.56 7.66
CA ALA A 53 -2.83 5.33 6.98
C ALA A 53 -3.42 6.47 6.13
N PHE A 54 -4.48 6.18 5.37
CA PHE A 54 -5.22 7.19 4.62
C PHE A 54 -5.83 8.25 5.54
N GLY A 55 -6.46 7.84 6.64
CA GLY A 55 -7.09 8.72 7.62
C GLY A 55 -6.11 9.71 8.24
N ARG A 56 -4.94 9.24 8.69
CA ARG A 56 -3.87 10.13 9.19
C ARG A 56 -3.44 11.17 8.16
N ALA A 57 -3.11 10.71 6.95
CA ALA A 57 -2.69 11.61 5.89
C ALA A 57 -3.81 12.58 5.46
N ALA A 58 -5.08 12.17 5.56
CA ALA A 58 -6.23 12.97 5.19
C ALA A 58 -6.64 13.96 6.29
N SER A 59 -6.45 13.64 7.58
CA SER A 59 -6.76 14.55 8.70
C SER A 59 -5.87 15.79 8.71
N GLU A 60 -4.67 15.71 8.14
CA GLU A 60 -3.76 16.84 7.95
C GLU A 60 -4.22 17.80 6.81
N ARG A 61 -5.35 17.52 6.16
CA ARG A 61 -6.03 18.43 5.23
C ARG A 61 -6.97 19.43 5.92
N ALA A 62 -6.92 19.53 7.25
CA ALA A 62 -7.61 20.60 7.97
C ALA A 62 -7.21 21.95 7.34
N TYR A 63 -8.22 22.74 6.97
CA TYR A 63 -8.13 24.01 6.29
C TYR A 63 -6.93 24.87 6.76
N ASN A 64 -6.02 25.24 5.84
CA ASN A 64 -4.99 26.24 6.06
C ASN A 64 -5.30 27.49 5.21
N PRO A 65 -5.52 28.67 5.83
CA PRO A 65 -5.88 29.90 5.12
C PRO A 65 -4.76 30.45 4.24
N ASP A 66 -3.49 30.12 4.51
CA ASP A 66 -2.32 30.67 3.80
C ASP A 66 -1.90 29.81 2.59
N GLN A 67 -2.60 28.71 2.31
CA GLN A 67 -2.30 27.88 1.14
C GLN A 67 -2.68 28.59 -0.16
N PRO A 68 -1.84 28.55 -1.21
CA PRO A 68 -2.14 29.19 -2.49
C PRO A 68 -3.39 28.54 -3.11
N ARG A 69 -4.42 29.35 -3.37
CA ARG A 69 -5.67 28.95 -4.03
C ARG A 69 -5.79 29.63 -5.38
N VAL A 70 -6.51 29.00 -6.31
CA VAL A 70 -6.92 29.67 -7.54
C VAL A 70 -7.82 30.87 -7.15
N PRO A 71 -7.56 32.10 -7.65
CA PRO A 71 -8.36 33.27 -7.32
C PRO A 71 -9.85 33.08 -7.62
N ALA A 72 -10.71 33.69 -6.79
CA ALA A 72 -12.14 33.74 -7.06
C ALA A 72 -12.41 34.42 -8.42
N GLY A 73 -13.25 33.78 -9.26
CA GLY A 73 -13.58 34.28 -10.61
C GLY A 73 -12.90 33.52 -11.77
N ASN A 74 -12.02 32.56 -11.47
CA ASN A 74 -11.54 31.59 -12.46
C ASN A 74 -12.55 30.41 -12.58
N PRO A 75 -12.79 29.82 -13.77
CA PRO A 75 -13.58 28.58 -13.90
C PRO A 75 -13.11 27.43 -12.99
N ASP A 76 -11.83 27.41 -12.63
CA ASP A 76 -11.26 26.45 -11.65
C ASP A 76 -11.31 26.98 -10.20
N GLY A 77 -12.04 28.07 -9.95
CA GLY A 77 -12.17 28.71 -8.65
C GLY A 77 -12.79 27.80 -7.60
N GLY A 78 -12.18 27.73 -6.41
CA GLY A 78 -12.60 26.82 -5.34
C GLY A 78 -12.09 25.38 -5.49
N GLN A 79 -11.47 25.03 -6.63
CA GLN A 79 -10.70 23.80 -6.77
C GLN A 79 -9.35 23.96 -6.04
N TRP A 80 -8.89 22.87 -5.43
CA TRP A 80 -7.49 22.76 -5.06
C TRP A 80 -6.69 22.72 -6.37
N THR A 81 -5.56 23.43 -6.45
CA THR A 81 -4.58 23.16 -7.49
C THR A 81 -4.06 21.75 -7.24
N SER A 82 -4.74 20.75 -7.81
CA SER A 82 -4.15 19.43 -7.93
C SER A 82 -2.98 19.61 -8.87
N LEU A 83 -1.78 19.83 -8.33
CA LEU A 83 -0.53 19.62 -9.07
C LEU A 83 -0.52 18.22 -9.73
N PHE A 84 -1.40 17.33 -9.27
CA PHE A 84 -1.58 15.96 -9.70
C PHE A 84 -3.05 15.78 -10.13
N GLY A 85 -3.35 16.21 -11.35
CA GLY A 85 -4.66 16.13 -11.99
C GLY A 85 -5.39 14.83 -11.66
N GLY A 86 -6.52 14.96 -10.98
CA GLY A 86 -7.34 13.84 -10.56
C GLY A 86 -8.71 14.36 -10.17
N SER A 87 -9.52 14.67 -11.18
CA SER A 87 -10.93 14.96 -11.00
C SER A 87 -11.61 13.80 -10.25
N PRO A 88 -12.46 14.06 -9.24
CA PRO A 88 -13.19 13.01 -8.52
C PRO A 88 -14.21 12.22 -9.38
N GLY A 89 -14.37 12.56 -10.66
CA GLY A 89 -15.45 12.05 -11.54
C GLY A 89 -15.02 11.21 -12.73
N GLU A 90 -13.72 11.03 -13.00
CA GLU A 90 -13.27 10.29 -14.18
C GLU A 90 -12.96 8.83 -13.80
N LEU A 91 -14.03 8.04 -13.74
CA LEU A 91 -13.96 6.57 -13.79
C LEU A 91 -13.89 6.14 -15.27
N ASP A 92 -13.01 6.74 -16.07
CA ASP A 92 -12.82 6.29 -17.45
C ASP A 92 -11.90 5.07 -17.46
N GLU A 93 -12.55 3.95 -17.76
CA GLU A 93 -12.11 2.94 -18.71
C GLU A 93 -10.60 2.67 -18.70
N VAL A 94 -10.22 1.61 -17.98
CA VAL A 94 -8.94 0.95 -18.21
C VAL A 94 -8.98 0.43 -19.65
N GLN A 95 -8.47 1.23 -20.59
CA GLN A 95 -8.18 0.74 -21.93
C GLN A 95 -7.25 -0.45 -21.80
N ASP A 96 -7.77 -1.58 -22.26
CA ASP A 96 -7.07 -2.83 -22.46
C ASP A 96 -5.95 -2.60 -23.47
N SER A 97 -4.78 -2.16 -22.99
CA SER A 97 -3.59 -2.09 -23.82
C SER A 97 -3.03 -3.50 -23.98
N THR A 98 -3.50 -4.18 -25.01
CA THR A 98 -2.89 -5.38 -25.57
C THR A 98 -1.47 -5.07 -26.01
N ALA A 99 -0.46 -5.50 -25.24
CA ALA A 99 0.82 -6.06 -25.68
C ALA A 99 1.87 -6.00 -24.54
N GLY A 100 2.22 -7.16 -24.01
CA GLY A 100 3.61 -7.46 -23.63
C GLY A 100 4.21 -6.88 -22.34
N ASP A 101 3.52 -6.05 -21.56
CA ASP A 101 4.09 -5.48 -20.33
C ASP A 101 3.74 -6.29 -19.08
N TRP A 102 4.70 -7.07 -18.60
CA TRP A 102 4.59 -7.84 -17.37
C TRP A 102 4.47 -6.91 -16.16
N ILE A 103 3.30 -6.95 -15.51
CA ILE A 103 2.99 -6.15 -14.32
C ILE A 103 3.75 -6.73 -13.11
N GLU A 104 4.95 -6.21 -12.83
CA GLU A 104 5.71 -6.59 -11.63
C GLU A 104 5.23 -5.85 -10.38
N VAL A 105 4.80 -6.63 -9.39
CA VAL A 105 4.49 -6.20 -8.02
C VAL A 105 5.77 -5.73 -7.34
N ALA A 106 5.85 -4.47 -6.91
CA ALA A 106 6.93 -4.08 -5.99
C ALA A 106 6.69 -4.69 -4.61
N ALA A 107 7.23 -5.88 -4.36
CA ALA A 107 7.18 -6.56 -3.07
C ALA A 107 7.64 -5.67 -1.89
N ASN A 108 8.41 -4.61 -2.18
CA ASN A 108 9.05 -3.75 -1.17
C ASN A 108 8.29 -2.46 -0.83
N GLY A 109 7.28 -2.02 -1.59
CA GLY A 109 6.55 -0.77 -1.30
C GLY A 109 7.22 0.53 -1.79
N HIS A 110 6.65 1.69 -1.43
CA HIS A 110 7.18 3.02 -1.74
C HIS A 110 8.08 3.52 -0.60
N HIS A 111 9.30 3.97 -0.90
CA HIS A 111 10.19 4.59 0.07
C HIS A 111 9.71 6.00 0.43
N PHE A 112 9.66 6.33 1.72
CA PHE A 112 9.37 7.70 2.14
C PHE A 112 10.51 8.64 1.74
N VAL A 113 11.77 8.21 1.86
CA VAL A 113 12.92 8.94 1.33
C VAL A 113 13.35 8.28 0.02
N PRO A 114 13.17 8.93 -1.15
CA PRO A 114 13.51 8.34 -2.44
C PRO A 114 14.98 7.93 -2.49
N GLY A 115 15.27 6.82 -3.17
CA GLY A 115 16.65 6.39 -3.40
C GLY A 115 17.49 7.49 -4.09
N ALA A 116 16.88 8.25 -5.01
CA ALA A 116 17.53 9.39 -5.68
C ALA A 116 17.97 10.52 -4.73
N VAL A 117 17.36 10.61 -3.53
CA VAL A 117 17.77 11.54 -2.46
C VAL A 117 18.76 10.83 -1.53
N ALA A 118 18.43 9.63 -1.06
CA ALA A 118 19.23 8.88 -0.10
C ALA A 118 20.63 8.50 -0.61
N THR A 119 20.79 8.28 -1.92
CA THR A 119 22.06 7.90 -2.54
C THR A 119 22.63 9.02 -3.42
N ALA A 120 22.16 10.26 -3.25
CA ALA A 120 22.72 11.41 -3.96
C ALA A 120 24.20 11.57 -3.58
N LYS A 121 25.08 11.60 -4.58
CA LYS A 121 26.54 11.57 -4.35
C LYS A 121 26.99 12.79 -3.56
N GLU A 122 26.43 13.96 -3.90
CA GLU A 122 26.67 15.25 -3.26
C GLU A 122 26.35 15.27 -1.76
N LEU A 123 25.44 14.43 -1.28
CA LEU A 123 25.11 14.39 0.14
C LEU A 123 26.08 13.52 0.94
N HIS A 124 26.77 12.53 0.36
CA HIS A 124 27.69 11.64 1.10
C HIS A 124 27.12 11.11 2.44
N LEU A 125 25.83 10.73 2.45
CA LEU A 125 25.17 10.20 3.65
C LEU A 125 25.89 8.96 4.19
N SER A 126 25.86 8.79 5.50
CA SER A 126 26.42 7.59 6.14
C SER A 126 25.71 6.32 5.64
N ASP A 127 26.44 5.21 5.56
CA ASP A 127 25.87 3.90 5.21
C ASP A 127 24.73 3.49 6.16
N GLU A 128 24.80 3.92 7.43
CA GLU A 128 23.74 3.66 8.41
C GLU A 128 22.46 4.44 8.10
N ALA A 129 22.58 5.71 7.71
CA ALA A 129 21.45 6.53 7.29
C ALA A 129 20.81 5.98 6.01
N ILE A 130 21.62 5.59 5.01
CA ILE A 130 21.13 4.98 3.77
C ILE A 130 20.35 3.70 4.05
N ARG A 131 20.89 2.80 4.90
CA ARG A 131 20.19 1.58 5.32
C ARG A 131 18.92 1.86 6.11
N ALA A 132 18.89 2.92 6.91
CA ALA A 132 17.68 3.33 7.62
C ALA A 132 16.61 3.81 6.65
N PHE A 133 16.94 4.66 5.68
CA PHE A 133 16.01 5.10 4.63
C PHE A 133 15.49 3.94 3.79
N ASP A 134 16.34 2.97 3.43
CA ASP A 134 15.88 1.77 2.72
C ASP A 134 14.94 0.90 3.57
N ARG A 135 14.84 1.06 4.89
CA ARG A 135 13.84 0.33 5.69
C ARG A 135 12.53 1.10 5.83
N GLU A 136 12.55 2.41 5.63
CA GLU A 136 11.38 3.27 5.79
C GLU A 136 10.55 3.31 4.50
N LYS A 137 9.69 2.31 4.36
CA LYS A 137 8.75 2.16 3.23
C LYS A 137 7.31 2.07 3.71
N THR A 138 6.36 2.29 2.80
CA THR A 138 4.92 2.06 3.05
C THR A 138 4.55 0.60 3.34
N GLY A 139 5.50 -0.34 3.18
CA GLY A 139 5.24 -1.78 3.09
C GLY A 139 4.67 -2.18 1.73
N PRO A 140 4.40 -3.48 1.49
CA PRO A 140 4.01 -3.99 0.19
C PRO A 140 2.81 -3.25 -0.38
N LEU A 141 3.01 -2.58 -1.51
CA LEU A 141 1.92 -1.97 -2.26
C LEU A 141 1.29 -3.04 -3.14
N LEU A 142 -0.01 -3.23 -2.95
CA LEU A 142 -0.83 -4.15 -3.71
C LEU A 142 -1.38 -3.34 -4.87
N GLY A 143 -0.63 -3.30 -5.98
CA GLY A 143 -0.98 -2.52 -7.15
C GLY A 143 0.21 -2.41 -8.13
N PRO A 144 -0.02 -1.89 -9.34
CA PRO A 144 1.06 -1.64 -10.30
C PRO A 144 2.13 -0.73 -9.68
N ARG A 145 3.40 -0.98 -10.02
CA ARG A 145 4.48 -0.03 -9.73
C ARG A 145 4.10 1.34 -10.28
N HIS A 146 4.26 2.39 -9.48
CA HIS A 146 4.16 3.75 -9.98
C HIS A 146 5.52 4.09 -10.60
N GLY A 147 5.54 4.30 -11.92
CA GLY A 147 6.75 4.67 -12.64
C GLY A 147 7.20 6.10 -12.34
N TRP A 148 8.31 6.49 -12.96
CA TRP A 148 8.78 7.87 -12.95
C TRP A 148 7.71 8.78 -13.57
N SER A 149 7.32 9.83 -12.86
CA SER A 149 6.32 10.80 -13.31
C SER A 149 6.72 12.19 -12.82
N THR A 150 6.13 13.24 -13.42
CA THR A 150 6.30 14.63 -12.96
C THR A 150 6.00 14.77 -11.47
N ALA A 151 4.98 14.05 -10.97
CA ALA A 151 4.63 14.03 -9.55
C ALA A 151 5.74 13.46 -8.66
N HIS A 152 6.41 12.41 -9.13
CA HIS A 152 7.53 11.80 -8.42
C HIS A 152 8.77 12.71 -8.43
N ALA A 153 9.01 13.46 -9.51
CA ALA A 153 10.09 14.45 -9.55
C ALA A 153 9.86 15.56 -8.52
N VAL A 154 8.65 16.15 -8.50
CA VAL A 154 8.25 17.18 -7.52
C VAL A 154 8.35 16.66 -6.08
N TYR A 155 7.96 15.40 -5.86
CA TYR A 155 8.14 14.73 -4.56
C TYR A 155 9.62 14.64 -4.17
N ASN A 156 10.48 14.17 -5.06
CA ASN A 156 11.91 14.02 -4.79
C ASN A 156 12.58 15.35 -4.44
N ASP A 157 12.24 16.41 -5.18
CA ASP A 157 12.80 17.74 -4.94
C ASP A 157 12.36 18.28 -3.57
N ALA A 158 11.08 18.13 -3.22
CA ALA A 158 10.57 18.53 -1.91
C ALA A 158 11.21 17.72 -0.76
N VAL A 159 11.43 16.41 -0.95
CA VAL A 159 12.10 15.58 0.05
C VAL A 159 13.56 15.99 0.20
N ARG A 160 14.25 16.34 -0.89
CA ARG A 160 15.63 16.85 -0.86
C ARG A 160 15.71 18.17 -0.08
N GLU A 161 14.87 19.14 -0.41
CA GLU A 161 14.80 20.42 0.29
C GLU A 161 14.56 20.24 1.80
N LYS A 162 13.64 19.34 2.17
CA LYS A 162 13.35 19.05 3.58
C LYS A 162 14.54 18.38 4.29
N LEU A 163 15.30 17.53 3.59
CA LEU A 163 16.51 16.91 4.13
C LEU A 163 17.58 17.95 4.41
N ASP A 164 17.81 18.87 3.47
CA ASP A 164 18.78 19.97 3.63
C ASP A 164 18.40 20.84 4.84
N GLN A 165 17.11 21.18 4.98
CA GLN A 165 16.60 21.90 6.15
C GLN A 165 16.82 21.13 7.45
N PHE A 166 16.48 19.84 7.48
CA PHE A 166 16.63 18.99 8.67
C PHE A 166 18.09 18.92 9.14
N LEU A 167 19.02 18.77 8.20
CA LEU A 167 20.45 18.72 8.47
C LEU A 167 20.96 20.07 9.02
N ALA A 168 20.54 21.17 8.40
CA ALA A 168 20.92 22.52 8.82
C ALA A 168 20.40 22.87 10.22
N GLU A 169 19.12 22.62 10.49
CA GLU A 169 18.47 22.92 11.79
C GLU A 169 19.11 22.15 12.95
N ARG A 170 19.62 20.95 12.68
CA ARG A 170 20.23 20.08 13.69
C ARG A 170 21.75 20.18 13.74
N GLY A 171 22.37 20.96 12.86
CA GLY A 171 23.82 21.04 12.73
C GLY A 171 24.48 19.70 12.41
N ILE A 172 23.78 18.84 11.65
CA ILE A 172 24.26 17.50 11.28
C ILE A 172 25.01 17.60 9.96
N ARG A 173 26.26 17.14 9.93
CA ARG A 173 26.92 16.88 8.65
C ARG A 173 26.32 15.61 8.04
N PRO A 174 25.96 15.58 6.76
CA PRO A 174 25.32 14.42 6.13
C PRO A 174 26.02 13.07 6.40
N GLN A 175 27.35 13.04 6.35
CA GLN A 175 28.18 11.86 6.60
C GLN A 175 28.13 11.36 8.05
N ASP A 176 27.70 12.20 8.99
CA ASP A 176 27.55 11.86 10.41
C ASP A 176 26.10 11.54 10.78
N MET A 177 25.16 11.59 9.81
CA MET A 177 23.76 11.29 10.08
C MET A 177 23.63 9.85 10.58
N THR A 178 23.13 9.69 11.80
CA THR A 178 22.92 8.37 12.41
C THR A 178 21.66 7.70 11.88
N ALA A 179 21.56 6.37 12.03
CA ALA A 179 20.32 5.65 11.71
C ALA A 179 19.09 6.18 12.48
N ALA A 180 19.27 6.68 13.70
CA ALA A 180 18.18 7.23 14.50
C ALA A 180 17.65 8.55 13.90
N GLN A 181 18.56 9.46 13.53
CA GLN A 181 18.22 10.73 12.86
C GLN A 181 17.58 10.48 11.50
N ALA A 182 18.05 9.47 10.76
CA ALA A 182 17.43 9.08 9.48
C ALA A 182 15.98 8.61 9.66
N ARG A 183 15.69 7.79 10.69
CA ARG A 183 14.29 7.40 10.99
C ARG A 183 13.43 8.58 11.42
N GLU A 184 13.98 9.50 12.20
CA GLU A 184 13.30 10.76 12.58
C GLU A 184 12.95 11.58 11.34
N PHE A 185 13.91 11.77 10.43
CA PHE A 185 13.66 12.46 9.17
C PHE A 185 12.58 11.76 8.33
N ALA A 186 12.67 10.43 8.16
CA ALA A 186 11.66 9.67 7.42
C ALA A 186 10.26 9.76 8.06
N ALA A 187 10.16 9.81 9.39
CA ALA A 187 8.91 10.07 10.09
C ALA A 187 8.36 11.46 9.76
N SER A 188 9.22 12.48 9.69
CA SER A 188 8.83 13.84 9.30
C SER A 188 8.32 13.94 7.85
N ILE A 189 8.79 13.08 6.95
CA ILE A 189 8.29 12.97 5.57
C ILE A 189 6.92 12.32 5.53
N ARG A 190 6.72 11.26 6.33
CA ARG A 190 5.45 10.54 6.44
C ARG A 190 4.30 11.45 6.93
N SER A 191 4.58 12.36 7.84
CA SER A 191 3.64 13.34 8.40
C SER A 191 3.91 14.76 7.91
N SER A 192 4.48 14.92 6.71
CA SER A 192 4.83 16.24 6.20
C SER A 192 3.57 17.02 5.83
N THR A 193 3.48 18.27 6.26
CA THR A 193 2.42 19.21 5.85
C THR A 193 2.72 19.90 4.51
N ASP A 194 3.93 19.73 3.95
CA ASP A 194 4.28 20.23 2.62
C ASP A 194 3.36 19.55 1.58
N PRO A 195 2.55 20.30 0.82
CA PRO A 195 1.58 19.73 -0.11
C PRO A 195 2.23 18.82 -1.16
N ARG A 196 3.47 19.08 -1.59
CA ARG A 196 4.19 18.27 -2.58
C ARG A 196 4.46 16.85 -2.06
N ILE A 197 4.79 16.74 -0.78
CA ILE A 197 5.07 15.46 -0.10
C ILE A 197 3.76 14.80 0.34
N ARG A 198 2.90 15.56 1.02
CA ARG A 198 1.63 15.11 1.57
C ARG A 198 0.71 14.53 0.51
N ASP A 199 0.48 15.28 -0.58
CA ASP A 199 -0.49 14.90 -1.59
C ASP A 199 -0.01 13.70 -2.41
N PHE A 200 1.30 13.57 -2.60
CA PHE A 200 1.92 12.38 -3.18
C PHE A 200 1.71 11.15 -2.28
N ASN A 201 2.02 11.24 -0.99
CA ASN A 201 1.79 10.16 -0.02
C ASN A 201 0.32 9.73 0.03
N LEU A 202 -0.61 10.71 0.02
CA LEU A 202 -2.04 10.46 -0.07
C LEU A 202 -2.45 9.70 -1.33
N GLN A 203 -1.86 10.04 -2.48
CA GLN A 203 -2.12 9.35 -3.73
C GLN A 203 -1.71 7.86 -3.63
N ILE A 204 -0.55 7.59 -3.03
CA ILE A 204 -0.07 6.21 -2.80
C ILE A 204 -1.02 5.44 -1.88
N TYR A 205 -1.44 6.02 -0.74
CA TYR A 205 -2.39 5.37 0.18
C TYR A 205 -3.76 5.15 -0.45
N ARG A 206 -4.26 6.12 -1.23
CA ARG A 206 -5.53 6.01 -1.95
C ARG A 206 -5.52 4.87 -2.97
N ARG A 207 -4.43 4.71 -3.73
CA ARG A 207 -4.25 3.59 -4.68
C ARG A 207 -4.30 2.24 -3.96
N GLN A 208 -3.60 2.13 -2.83
CA GLN A 208 -3.60 0.92 -1.99
C GLN A 208 -5.02 0.58 -1.49
N LEU A 209 -5.73 1.60 -0.99
CA LEU A 209 -7.10 1.44 -0.47
C LEU A 209 -8.05 0.96 -1.57
N TYR A 210 -8.03 1.59 -2.75
CA TYR A 210 -8.90 1.18 -3.86
C TYR A 210 -8.60 -0.22 -4.38
N TYR A 211 -7.32 -0.63 -4.43
CA TYR A 211 -6.97 -2.00 -4.79
C TYR A 211 -7.60 -3.00 -3.82
N LEU A 212 -7.46 -2.76 -2.51
CA LEU A 212 -8.02 -3.63 -1.48
C LEU A 212 -9.55 -3.70 -1.57
N LEU A 213 -10.21 -2.55 -1.78
CA LEU A 213 -11.67 -2.48 -1.94
C LEU A 213 -12.17 -3.25 -3.17
N ARG A 214 -11.49 -3.12 -4.33
CA ARG A 214 -11.84 -3.88 -5.54
C ARG A 214 -11.74 -5.39 -5.29
N ARG A 215 -10.69 -5.85 -4.62
CA ARG A 215 -10.51 -7.28 -4.30
C ARG A 215 -11.50 -7.79 -3.25
N TYR A 216 -12.03 -6.90 -2.40
CA TYR A 216 -13.09 -7.23 -1.47
C TYR A 216 -14.46 -7.36 -2.16
N ARG A 217 -14.70 -6.60 -3.24
CA ARG A 217 -15.98 -6.57 -3.96
C ARG A 217 -16.13 -7.67 -5.03
N ILE A 218 -15.05 -8.30 -5.48
CA ILE A 218 -15.10 -9.43 -6.43
C ILE A 218 -15.14 -10.75 -5.66
N ARG A 219 -16.27 -11.05 -5.01
CA ARG A 219 -16.67 -12.40 -4.56
C ARG A 219 -18.20 -12.45 -4.38
N ASP A 220 -18.91 -12.27 -5.49
CA ASP A 220 -20.28 -12.77 -5.65
C ASP A 220 -20.23 -13.97 -6.59
#